data_AF-A0A0D2L924-F1
#
_entry.id   AF-A0A0D2L924-F1
#
_cell.length_a   1.000
_cell.length_b   1.000
_cell.length_c   1.000
_cell.angle_alpha   90.00
_cell.angle_beta   90.00
_cell.angle_gamma   90.00
#
_symmetry.space_group_name_H-M   'P 1'
#
loop_
_entity.id
_entity.type
_entity.pdbx_description
1 polymer ?
#
loop_
_entity_poly.entity_id
_entity_poly.type
_entity_poly.pdbx_seq_one_letter_code
_entity_poly.pdbx_strand_id
1 'polypeptide(L)'
;MNFRLKNVSGLSLDFLALNLLGWAAYATFNCVIFFIFECPRKPNRLGGAAAAAGSGAPGGGAPESISGSFLGAGPKAAELLYGGFCPYAVEVNDVAFALHALLVTLLTATQCVAYPRAKGQRVHAAVAAGVAAAAAAAAAYGAAVAGRWSWLGPAAAPWLHWVDWLYFLAWIKMAVTLIKYIPQAALNWRRRSTRGWSILNILLDFTGGALSLGQQLLTCWATGDWAPVTSNPVKLGLALASMAFDALFMLAAAKTLAAVASLRVFFASTRADDATDTRARMSQVQHYILYSNAPPIAARRAVAAVPAAAAGASAGAALAQPLLAGAAAREDGGGQRRDAQGQV
;
A
#
# COMPACT_ATOMS: atom_id res chain seq x y z
N MET A 1 17.50 4.87 -4.92
CA MET A 1 18.01 6.12 -4.30
C MET A 1 19.12 5.82 -3.30
N ASN A 2 18.87 5.02 -2.26
CA ASN A 2 19.87 4.60 -1.25
C ASN A 2 21.19 4.09 -1.86
N PHE A 3 21.12 3.22 -2.88
CA PHE A 3 22.30 2.71 -3.56
C PHE A 3 23.17 3.81 -4.22
N ARG A 4 22.54 4.83 -4.82
CA ARG A 4 23.25 5.94 -5.48
C ARG A 4 23.84 6.91 -4.46
N LEU A 5 23.12 7.17 -3.37
CA LEU A 5 23.54 8.11 -2.32
C LEU A 5 24.44 7.48 -1.26
N LYS A 6 24.55 6.14 -1.24
CA LYS A 6 25.26 5.36 -0.21
C LYS A 6 24.92 5.82 1.21
N ASN A 7 23.63 6.10 1.45
CA ASN A 7 23.13 6.71 2.68
C ASN A 7 21.66 6.32 2.92
N VAL A 8 21.28 6.07 4.18
CA VAL A 8 19.92 5.66 4.59
C VAL A 8 19.30 6.57 5.67
N SER A 9 19.84 7.76 5.91
CA SER A 9 19.38 8.71 6.93
C SER A 9 17.93 9.20 6.75
N GLY A 10 17.36 9.08 5.54
CA GLY A 10 15.97 9.44 5.25
C GLY A 10 14.97 8.28 5.34
N LEU A 11 15.42 7.07 5.64
CA LEU A 11 14.56 5.88 5.67
C LEU A 11 13.95 5.67 7.07
N SER A 12 12.65 5.42 7.13
CA SER A 12 12.01 4.99 8.38
C SER A 12 12.32 3.51 8.66
N LEU A 13 13.06 3.24 9.74
CA LEU A 13 13.36 1.87 10.17
C LEU A 13 12.11 1.16 10.72
N ASP A 14 11.16 1.90 11.27
CA ASP A 14 9.86 1.37 11.71
C ASP A 14 9.08 0.81 10.52
N PHE A 15 9.03 1.59 9.43
CA PHE A 15 8.35 1.19 8.20
C PHE A 15 9.01 -0.03 7.57
N LEU A 16 10.35 -0.10 7.61
CA LEU A 16 11.10 -1.24 7.14
C LEU A 16 10.81 -2.51 7.96
N ALA A 17 10.82 -2.42 9.30
CA ALA A 17 10.53 -3.55 10.19
C ALA A 17 9.12 -4.10 9.98
N LEU A 18 8.12 -3.20 9.88
CA LEU A 18 6.73 -3.57 9.58
C LEU A 18 6.62 -4.22 8.20
N ASN A 19 7.23 -3.66 7.17
CA ASN A 19 7.20 -4.27 5.83
C ASN A 19 7.88 -5.64 5.79
N LEU A 20 8.98 -5.83 6.52
CA LEU A 20 9.66 -7.12 6.56
C LEU A 20 8.75 -8.20 7.15
N LEU A 21 8.11 -7.93 8.29
CA LEU A 21 7.12 -8.83 8.89
C LEU A 21 5.97 -9.13 7.92
N GLY A 22 5.36 -8.08 7.37
CA GLY A 22 4.20 -8.22 6.49
C GLY A 22 4.53 -9.01 5.22
N TRP A 23 5.60 -8.65 4.51
CA TRP A 23 5.98 -9.33 3.27
C TRP A 23 6.48 -10.75 3.50
N ALA A 24 7.16 -11.04 4.61
CA ALA A 24 7.53 -12.41 4.96
C ALA A 24 6.28 -13.28 5.21
N ALA A 25 5.32 -12.77 5.98
CA ALA A 25 4.05 -13.46 6.25
C ALA A 25 3.25 -13.69 4.96
N TYR A 26 3.12 -12.66 4.12
CA TYR A 26 2.36 -12.74 2.86
C TYR A 26 3.03 -13.63 1.81
N ALA A 27 4.35 -13.55 1.67
CA ALA A 27 5.09 -14.43 0.76
C ALA A 27 4.97 -15.89 1.20
N THR A 28 5.06 -16.17 2.50
CA THR A 28 4.86 -17.52 3.05
C THR A 28 3.45 -18.02 2.73
N PHE A 29 2.41 -17.22 3.02
CA PHE A 29 1.02 -17.55 2.67
C PHE A 29 0.88 -17.92 1.18
N ASN A 30 1.27 -17.01 0.28
CA ASN A 30 1.06 -17.22 -1.15
C ASN A 30 1.89 -18.38 -1.69
N CYS A 31 3.15 -18.53 -1.29
CA CYS A 31 4.00 -19.62 -1.77
C CYS A 31 3.50 -20.97 -1.29
N VAL A 32 3.21 -21.11 0.01
CA VAL A 32 2.77 -22.39 0.58
C VAL A 32 1.41 -22.78 0.01
N ILE A 33 0.44 -21.86 -0.04
CA ILE A 33 -0.85 -22.14 -0.67
C ILE A 33 -0.66 -22.53 -2.14
N PHE A 34 0.15 -21.81 -2.91
CA PHE A 34 0.31 -22.09 -4.33
C PHE A 34 1.03 -23.41 -4.65
N PHE A 35 2.08 -23.75 -3.89
CA PHE A 35 2.93 -24.91 -4.19
C PHE A 35 2.57 -26.18 -3.42
N ILE A 36 2.00 -26.05 -2.22
CA ILE A 36 1.70 -27.20 -1.34
C ILE A 36 0.21 -27.52 -1.36
N PHE A 37 -0.66 -26.50 -1.37
CA PHE A 37 -2.10 -26.72 -1.48
C PHE A 37 -2.47 -26.85 -2.94
N GLU A 38 -2.45 -28.10 -3.43
CA GLU A 38 -2.86 -28.42 -4.80
C GLU A 38 -4.32 -28.02 -5.00
N CYS A 39 -4.53 -26.93 -5.72
CA CYS A 39 -5.82 -26.67 -6.32
C CYS A 39 -6.03 -27.63 -7.49
N PRO A 40 -7.27 -28.13 -7.72
CA PRO A 40 -7.56 -29.00 -8.83
C PRO A 40 -6.99 -28.41 -10.13
N ARG A 41 -6.05 -29.12 -10.76
CA ARG A 41 -5.32 -28.63 -11.94
C ARG A 41 -6.30 -28.25 -13.04
N LYS A 42 -6.17 -27.04 -13.60
CA LYS A 42 -6.65 -26.72 -14.95
C LYS A 42 -6.09 -27.81 -15.89
N PRO A 43 -6.91 -28.60 -16.61
CA PRO A 43 -6.39 -29.68 -17.43
C PRO A 43 -5.45 -29.12 -18.51
N ASN A 44 -4.22 -29.66 -18.53
CA ASN A 44 -3.22 -29.32 -19.52
C ASN A 44 -3.71 -29.78 -20.90
N ARG A 45 -3.81 -28.84 -21.86
CA ARG A 45 -4.28 -29.08 -23.25
C ARG A 45 -3.41 -30.04 -24.08
N LEU A 46 -2.42 -30.72 -23.52
CA LEU A 46 -1.41 -31.49 -24.28
C LEU A 46 -1.36 -33.00 -23.96
N GLY A 47 -2.09 -33.51 -22.96
CA GLY A 47 -2.00 -34.93 -22.56
C GLY A 47 -3.23 -35.80 -22.87
N GLY A 48 -4.38 -35.18 -23.16
CA GLY A 48 -5.66 -35.90 -23.28
C GLY A 48 -5.95 -36.53 -24.66
N ALA A 49 -5.03 -36.41 -25.62
CA ALA A 49 -5.28 -36.86 -26.99
C ALA A 49 -5.17 -38.38 -27.20
N ALA A 50 -4.64 -39.15 -26.24
CA ALA A 50 -4.42 -40.59 -26.43
C ALA A 50 -5.53 -41.51 -25.87
N ALA A 51 -6.45 -41.01 -25.03
CA ALA A 51 -7.31 -41.88 -24.22
C ALA A 51 -8.79 -41.95 -24.63
N ALA A 52 -9.24 -41.22 -25.67
CA ALA A 52 -10.66 -41.07 -25.98
C ALA A 52 -11.08 -41.63 -27.36
N ALA A 53 -10.37 -42.62 -27.89
CA ALA A 53 -10.79 -43.37 -29.08
C ALA A 53 -11.45 -44.69 -28.65
N GLY A 54 -12.77 -44.68 -28.44
CA GLY A 54 -13.54 -45.90 -28.24
C GLY A 54 -14.99 -45.64 -27.81
N SER A 55 -15.93 -45.94 -28.71
CA SER A 55 -17.42 -45.90 -28.57
C SER A 55 -18.04 -44.48 -28.58
N GLY A 56 -18.91 -44.08 -29.49
CA GLY A 56 -19.67 -44.76 -30.54
C GLY A 56 -21.17 -44.57 -30.29
N ALA A 57 -21.80 -43.54 -30.90
CA ALA A 57 -23.20 -43.53 -31.38
C ALA A 57 -23.62 -42.13 -31.87
N PRO A 58 -24.63 -42.03 -32.77
CA PRO A 58 -24.68 -40.99 -33.81
C PRO A 58 -25.91 -40.07 -33.73
N GLY A 59 -25.85 -38.92 -34.41
CA GLY A 59 -27.06 -38.22 -34.84
C GLY A 59 -26.90 -36.71 -35.08
N GLY A 60 -27.07 -36.29 -36.34
CA GLY A 60 -27.52 -34.94 -36.70
C GLY A 60 -26.53 -34.13 -37.54
N GLY A 61 -26.83 -33.99 -38.84
CA GLY A 61 -25.98 -33.39 -39.86
C GLY A 61 -25.59 -31.92 -39.66
N ALA A 62 -24.39 -31.61 -40.15
CA ALA A 62 -23.87 -30.27 -40.39
C ALA A 62 -24.59 -29.58 -41.57
N PRO A 63 -24.48 -28.25 -41.65
CA PRO A 63 -23.83 -27.70 -42.83
C PRO A 63 -22.51 -27.00 -42.46
N GLU A 64 -21.60 -27.08 -43.40
CA GLU A 64 -20.23 -26.62 -43.33
C GLU A 64 -20.09 -25.10 -43.21
N SER A 65 -19.12 -24.73 -42.37
CA SER A 65 -18.19 -23.61 -42.47
C SER A 65 -18.72 -22.20 -42.76
N ILE A 66 -18.62 -21.34 -41.75
CA ILE A 66 -17.96 -20.04 -41.93
C ILE A 66 -16.78 -19.97 -40.97
N SER A 67 -15.61 -19.84 -41.59
CA SER A 67 -14.29 -19.54 -41.04
C SER A 67 -14.32 -18.23 -40.23
N GLY A 68 -13.74 -18.24 -39.04
CA GLY A 68 -13.66 -17.06 -38.18
C GLY A 68 -12.93 -17.33 -36.87
N SER A 69 -11.62 -17.15 -36.92
CA SER A 69 -10.67 -17.22 -35.81
C SER A 69 -11.11 -16.57 -34.50
N PHE A 70 -10.59 -17.16 -33.42
CA PHE A 70 -10.02 -16.55 -32.21
C PHE A 70 -10.64 -16.98 -30.88
N LEU A 71 -11.90 -17.41 -30.81
CA LEU A 71 -12.55 -17.76 -29.54
C LEU A 71 -13.58 -18.89 -29.72
N GLY A 72 -13.10 -20.12 -29.97
CA GLY A 72 -13.96 -21.30 -30.13
C GLY A 72 -14.41 -21.92 -28.81
N ALA A 73 -15.60 -21.58 -28.35
CA ALA A 73 -16.33 -22.32 -27.31
C ALA A 73 -17.40 -23.20 -27.97
N GLY A 74 -17.38 -24.49 -27.67
CA GLY A 74 -18.35 -25.50 -28.10
C GLY A 74 -18.46 -26.62 -27.05
N PRO A 75 -19.61 -27.32 -26.97
CA PRO A 75 -20.21 -27.74 -25.72
C PRO A 75 -19.61 -29.05 -25.18
N LYS A 76 -18.87 -28.92 -24.08
CA LYS A 76 -18.81 -29.91 -22.99
C LYS A 76 -19.37 -29.28 -21.71
N ALA A 77 -20.55 -28.69 -21.86
CA ALA A 77 -21.16 -27.69 -20.98
C ALA A 77 -21.86 -28.27 -19.73
N ALA A 78 -21.39 -29.39 -19.18
CA ALA A 78 -21.97 -29.95 -17.94
C ALA A 78 -20.92 -30.48 -16.95
N GLU A 79 -19.73 -30.88 -17.41
CA GLU A 79 -18.62 -31.29 -16.54
C GLU A 79 -17.62 -30.16 -16.28
N LEU A 80 -17.71 -29.08 -17.08
CA LEU A 80 -16.97 -27.82 -16.93
C LEU A 80 -17.57 -26.87 -15.88
N LEU A 81 -18.74 -27.20 -15.30
CA LEU A 81 -19.53 -26.26 -14.48
C LEU A 81 -19.42 -26.48 -12.96
N TYR A 82 -18.91 -27.61 -12.45
CA TYR A 82 -18.87 -27.88 -10.99
C TYR A 82 -17.73 -28.82 -10.52
N GLY A 83 -16.46 -28.62 -10.92
CA GLY A 83 -15.43 -29.65 -10.63
C GLY A 83 -13.96 -29.25 -10.55
N GLY A 84 -13.61 -27.99 -10.22
CA GLY A 84 -12.19 -27.61 -10.12
C GLY A 84 -11.91 -26.27 -9.42
N PHE A 85 -12.76 -25.89 -8.47
CA PHE A 85 -12.64 -24.63 -7.75
C PHE A 85 -11.47 -24.68 -6.74
N CYS A 86 -10.62 -23.66 -6.80
CA CYS A 86 -9.53 -23.45 -5.84
C CYS A 86 -10.03 -22.59 -4.68
N PRO A 87 -10.32 -23.15 -3.49
CA PRO A 87 -10.89 -22.40 -2.38
C PRO A 87 -9.99 -21.28 -1.85
N TYR A 88 -8.71 -21.29 -2.20
CA TYR A 88 -7.73 -20.32 -1.73
C TYR A 88 -7.50 -19.16 -2.71
N ALA A 89 -7.87 -19.33 -3.99
CA ALA A 89 -7.80 -18.31 -5.05
C ALA A 89 -6.46 -17.54 -5.14
N VAL A 90 -5.34 -18.24 -4.91
CA VAL A 90 -3.97 -17.70 -5.06
C VAL A 90 -3.46 -18.01 -6.46
N GLU A 91 -3.01 -16.99 -7.16
CA GLU A 91 -2.53 -17.05 -8.54
C GLU A 91 -1.03 -16.76 -8.63
N VAL A 92 -0.42 -17.08 -9.78
CA VAL A 92 1.04 -16.90 -10.00
C VAL A 92 1.48 -15.46 -9.78
N ASN A 93 0.66 -14.49 -10.19
CA ASN A 93 0.95 -13.06 -10.00
C ASN A 93 0.97 -12.66 -8.53
N ASP A 94 0.17 -13.31 -7.66
CA ASP A 94 0.19 -13.05 -6.21
C ASP A 94 1.53 -13.51 -5.60
N VAL A 95 2.01 -14.70 -6.00
CA VAL A 95 3.30 -15.25 -5.59
C VAL A 95 4.46 -14.36 -6.06
N ALA A 96 4.47 -14.02 -7.35
CA ALA A 96 5.51 -13.18 -7.93
C ALA A 96 5.59 -11.81 -7.26
N PHE A 97 4.44 -11.17 -7.03
CA PHE A 97 4.34 -9.88 -6.36
C PHE A 97 4.85 -9.95 -4.91
N ALA A 98 4.41 -10.95 -4.13
CA ALA A 98 4.82 -11.11 -2.74
C ALA A 98 6.33 -11.38 -2.60
N LEU A 99 6.90 -12.24 -3.45
CA LEU A 99 8.33 -12.52 -3.46
C LEU A 99 9.16 -11.33 -3.92
N HIS A 100 8.72 -10.61 -4.96
CA HIS A 100 9.38 -9.39 -5.41
C HIS A 100 9.44 -8.35 -4.29
N ALA A 101 8.32 -8.09 -3.63
CA ALA A 101 8.25 -7.11 -2.55
C ALA A 101 9.08 -7.53 -1.32
N LEU A 102 9.11 -8.82 -0.98
CA LEU A 102 9.99 -9.36 0.06
C LEU A 102 11.46 -9.16 -0.32
N LEU A 103 11.86 -9.48 -1.55
CA LEU A 103 13.23 -9.29 -2.04
C LEU A 103 13.67 -7.83 -1.96
N VAL A 104 12.85 -6.89 -2.47
CA VAL A 104 13.15 -5.45 -2.39
C VAL A 104 13.25 -4.98 -0.94
N THR A 105 12.43 -5.52 -0.05
CA THR A 105 12.48 -5.22 1.39
C THR A 105 13.76 -5.74 2.03
N LEU A 106 14.18 -6.98 1.72
CA LEU A 106 15.45 -7.56 2.18
C LEU A 106 16.65 -6.77 1.66
N LEU A 107 16.65 -6.39 0.38
CA LEU A 107 17.69 -5.53 -0.18
C LEU A 107 17.77 -4.18 0.54
N THR A 108 16.62 -3.59 0.88
CA THR A 108 16.57 -2.36 1.66
C THR A 108 17.10 -2.56 3.08
N ALA A 109 16.79 -3.69 3.72
CA ALA A 109 17.32 -4.05 5.04
C ALA A 109 18.85 -4.23 5.02
N THR A 110 19.39 -4.91 4.01
CA THR A 110 20.84 -5.03 3.82
C THR A 110 21.50 -3.66 3.65
N GLN A 111 20.87 -2.75 2.90
CA GLN A 111 21.37 -1.37 2.77
C GLN A 111 21.38 -0.60 4.10
N CYS A 112 20.44 -0.87 5.00
CA CYS A 112 20.42 -0.24 6.33
C CYS A 112 21.55 -0.71 7.25
N VAL A 113 22.06 -1.91 7.02
CA VAL A 113 23.24 -2.43 7.72
C VAL A 113 24.52 -1.91 7.06
N ALA A 114 24.56 -1.86 5.72
CA ALA A 114 25.76 -1.53 4.96
C ALA A 114 26.07 -0.03 4.83
N TYR A 115 25.05 0.85 4.88
CA TYR A 115 25.23 2.29 4.67
C TYR A 115 25.11 3.12 5.96
N PRO A 116 25.77 4.29 6.03
CA PRO A 116 25.63 5.21 7.14
C PRO A 116 24.16 5.58 7.43
N ARG A 117 23.82 5.55 8.71
CA ARG A 117 22.52 5.91 9.28
C ARG A 117 22.61 7.26 9.99
N ALA A 118 21.48 7.95 10.17
CA ALA A 118 21.43 9.15 10.98
C ALA A 118 21.70 8.81 12.46
N LYS A 119 22.35 9.73 13.18
CA LYS A 119 22.65 9.55 14.61
C LYS A 119 21.34 9.37 15.39
N GLY A 120 21.22 8.26 16.14
CA GLY A 120 20.02 7.93 16.90
C GLY A 120 18.87 7.30 16.09
N GLN A 121 19.05 7.04 14.80
CA GLN A 121 18.07 6.34 13.97
C GLN A 121 17.96 4.87 14.40
N ARG A 122 16.84 4.53 15.04
CA ARG A 122 16.53 3.18 15.55
C ARG A 122 15.06 2.88 15.34
N VAL A 123 14.70 1.59 15.38
CA VAL A 123 13.30 1.17 15.43
C VAL A 123 12.72 1.61 16.77
N HIS A 124 11.54 2.22 16.74
CA HIS A 124 10.81 2.63 17.93
C HIS A 124 10.41 1.41 18.74
N ALA A 125 10.59 1.46 20.07
CA ALA A 125 10.40 0.30 20.94
C ALA A 125 9.00 -0.32 20.82
N ALA A 126 7.96 0.50 20.70
CA ALA A 126 6.59 0.01 20.48
C ALA A 126 6.42 -0.76 19.16
N VAL A 127 7.08 -0.31 18.08
CA VAL A 127 7.04 -1.00 16.78
C VAL A 127 7.82 -2.31 16.86
N ALA A 128 9.01 -2.28 17.48
CA ALA A 128 9.80 -3.48 17.69
C ALA A 128 9.04 -4.53 18.54
N ALA A 129 8.40 -4.09 19.63
CA ALA A 129 7.59 -4.95 20.48
C ALA A 129 6.38 -5.51 19.72
N GLY A 130 5.67 -4.70 18.94
CA GLY A 130 4.55 -5.16 18.11
C GLY A 130 4.97 -6.17 17.05
N VAL A 131 6.11 -5.94 16.38
CA VAL A 131 6.67 -6.88 15.41
C VAL A 131 7.07 -8.19 16.09
N ALA A 132 7.76 -8.13 17.23
CA ALA A 132 8.15 -9.30 17.99
C ALA A 132 6.93 -10.09 18.49
N ALA A 133 5.90 -9.42 18.99
CA ALA A 133 4.65 -10.04 19.45
C ALA A 133 3.90 -10.74 18.30
N ALA A 134 3.80 -10.09 17.14
CA ALA A 134 3.17 -10.71 15.96
C ALA A 134 3.94 -11.92 15.44
N ALA A 135 5.28 -11.84 15.40
CA ALA A 135 6.14 -12.96 15.03
C ALA A 135 6.04 -14.12 16.03
N ALA A 136 6.04 -13.82 17.33
CA ALA A 136 5.86 -14.81 18.40
C ALA A 136 4.48 -15.47 18.34
N ALA A 137 3.41 -14.71 18.08
CA ALA A 137 2.07 -15.25 17.90
C ALA A 137 1.99 -16.18 16.68
N ALA A 138 2.59 -15.79 15.55
CA ALA A 138 2.67 -16.65 14.36
C ALA A 138 3.46 -17.94 14.61
N ALA A 139 4.59 -17.84 15.31
CA ALA A 139 5.39 -19.01 15.68
C ALA A 139 4.66 -19.92 16.68
N ALA A 140 4.03 -19.33 17.70
CA ALA A 140 3.25 -20.07 18.69
C ALA A 140 2.08 -20.81 18.03
N TYR A 141 1.32 -20.14 17.15
CA TYR A 141 0.24 -20.76 16.39
C TYR A 141 0.77 -21.82 15.40
N GLY A 142 1.93 -21.63 14.78
CA GLY A 142 2.54 -22.65 13.90
C GLY A 142 3.11 -23.86 14.66
N ALA A 143 3.63 -23.66 15.87
CA ALA A 143 4.12 -24.73 16.74
C ALA A 143 2.95 -25.55 17.31
N ALA A 144 1.89 -24.83 17.69
CA ALA A 144 0.57 -25.37 17.79
C ALA A 144 0.31 -26.25 16.54
N VAL A 145 0.26 -25.63 15.33
CA VAL A 145 0.17 -26.24 13.97
C VAL A 145 0.57 -27.72 13.88
N ALA A 146 1.83 -27.91 14.25
CA ALA A 146 2.58 -29.12 14.08
C ALA A 146 2.40 -30.11 15.24
N GLY A 147 2.11 -29.63 16.45
CA GLY A 147 2.15 -30.41 17.68
C GLY A 147 0.95 -31.33 17.95
N ARG A 148 -0.06 -31.37 17.07
CA ARG A 148 -1.27 -32.23 17.21
C ARG A 148 -1.90 -32.17 18.62
N TRP A 149 -2.41 -30.99 18.95
CA TRP A 149 -3.07 -30.49 20.17
C TRP A 149 -4.20 -31.30 20.80
N SER A 150 -3.87 -32.45 21.34
CA SER A 150 -4.75 -33.11 22.30
C SER A 150 -5.07 -32.22 23.52
N TRP A 151 -4.23 -31.24 23.88
CA TRP A 151 -4.32 -30.46 25.11
C TRP A 151 -5.11 -29.12 25.02
N LEU A 152 -5.40 -28.59 23.82
CA LEU A 152 -6.24 -27.38 23.67
C LEU A 152 -7.75 -27.69 23.66
N GLY A 153 -8.11 -28.97 23.70
CA GLY A 153 -9.49 -29.44 23.70
C GLY A 153 -10.16 -29.42 22.31
N PRO A 154 -11.31 -30.10 22.16
CA PRO A 154 -11.97 -30.30 20.87
C PRO A 154 -12.50 -29.01 20.24
N ALA A 155 -12.79 -27.98 21.03
CA ALA A 155 -13.28 -26.69 20.54
C ALA A 155 -12.24 -25.94 19.67
N ALA A 156 -10.95 -26.19 19.89
CA ALA A 156 -9.89 -25.58 19.09
C ALA A 156 -9.67 -26.29 17.76
N ALA A 157 -10.05 -27.57 17.63
CA ALA A 157 -9.74 -28.42 16.47
C ALA A 157 -10.11 -27.81 15.10
N PRO A 158 -11.26 -27.12 14.92
CA PRO A 158 -11.63 -26.55 13.62
C PRO A 158 -10.72 -25.40 13.15
N TRP A 159 -9.94 -24.81 14.05
CA TRP A 159 -9.10 -23.62 13.78
C TRP A 159 -7.62 -23.96 13.72
N LEU A 160 -7.26 -25.24 13.79
CA LEU A 160 -5.89 -25.70 13.97
C LEU A 160 -5.39 -26.49 12.76
N HIS A 161 -5.81 -26.07 11.55
CA HIS A 161 -5.26 -26.60 10.31
C HIS A 161 -4.16 -25.68 9.75
N TRP A 162 -3.28 -26.26 8.93
CA TRP A 162 -2.21 -25.51 8.24
C TRP A 162 -2.77 -24.35 7.41
N VAL A 163 -3.94 -24.54 6.81
CA VAL A 163 -4.67 -23.49 6.07
C VAL A 163 -5.00 -22.30 6.96
N ASP A 164 -5.54 -22.53 8.16
CA ASP A 164 -5.95 -21.47 9.08
C ASP A 164 -4.73 -20.66 9.56
N TRP A 165 -3.63 -21.35 9.84
CA TRP A 165 -2.36 -20.70 10.16
C TRP A 165 -1.81 -19.86 9.01
N LEU A 166 -1.93 -20.33 7.77
CA LEU A 166 -1.54 -19.55 6.59
C LEU A 166 -2.43 -18.31 6.43
N TYR A 167 -3.75 -18.44 6.59
CA TYR A 167 -4.65 -17.28 6.59
C TYR A 167 -4.31 -16.31 7.72
N PHE A 168 -3.92 -16.79 8.89
CA PHE A 168 -3.42 -15.94 9.98
C PHE A 168 -2.19 -15.11 9.57
N LEU A 169 -1.24 -15.69 8.84
CA LEU A 169 -0.12 -14.92 8.26
C LEU A 169 -0.60 -13.85 7.26
N ALA A 170 -1.60 -14.18 6.43
CA ALA A 170 -2.19 -13.22 5.52
C ALA A 170 -2.88 -12.06 6.27
N TRP A 171 -3.58 -12.37 7.37
CA TRP A 171 -4.17 -11.36 8.26
C TRP A 171 -3.12 -10.47 8.92
N ILE A 172 -1.95 -11.01 9.30
CA ILE A 172 -0.82 -10.20 9.78
C ILE A 172 -0.40 -9.18 8.71
N LYS A 173 -0.24 -9.60 7.44
CA LYS A 173 0.07 -8.66 6.34
C LYS A 173 -0.97 -7.56 6.22
N MET A 174 -2.25 -7.91 6.30
CA MET A 174 -3.33 -6.94 6.23
C MET A 174 -3.27 -5.95 7.40
N ALA A 175 -3.14 -6.45 8.64
CA ALA A 175 -3.03 -5.62 9.84
C ALA A 175 -1.82 -4.67 9.77
N VAL A 176 -0.64 -5.17 9.39
CA VAL A 176 0.57 -4.37 9.17
C VAL A 176 0.31 -3.25 8.15
N THR A 177 -0.45 -3.54 7.09
CA THR A 177 -0.79 -2.56 6.05
C THR A 177 -1.65 -1.43 6.60
N LEU A 178 -2.64 -1.74 7.45
CA LEU A 178 -3.47 -0.72 8.11
C LEU A 178 -2.66 0.09 9.14
N ILE A 179 -1.88 -0.59 9.98
CA ILE A 179 -1.06 0.03 11.04
C ILE A 179 -0.06 1.02 10.46
N LYS A 180 0.50 0.75 9.27
CA LYS A 180 1.44 1.66 8.63
C LYS A 180 0.74 2.78 7.85
N TYR A 181 -0.35 2.49 7.15
CA TYR A 181 -0.98 3.46 6.25
C TYR A 181 -1.91 4.44 6.96
N ILE A 182 -2.65 4.03 8.00
CA ILE A 182 -3.54 4.95 8.73
C ILE A 182 -2.76 6.11 9.37
N PRO A 183 -1.69 5.87 10.17
CA PRO A 183 -0.92 6.96 10.75
C PRO A 183 -0.21 7.78 9.67
N GLN A 184 0.28 7.16 8.61
CA GLN A 184 0.92 7.88 7.52
C GLN A 184 -0.05 8.82 6.79
N ALA A 185 -1.29 8.37 6.55
CA ALA A 185 -2.35 9.19 5.96
C ALA A 185 -2.68 10.38 6.88
N ALA A 186 -2.84 10.14 8.17
CA ALA A 186 -3.07 11.18 9.16
C ALA A 186 -1.91 12.20 9.20
N LEU A 187 -0.65 11.72 9.16
CA LEU A 187 0.53 12.59 9.15
C LEU A 187 0.65 13.40 7.86
N ASN A 188 0.41 12.79 6.70
CA ASN A 188 0.41 13.50 5.41
C ASN A 188 -0.67 14.59 5.39
N TRP A 189 -1.85 14.28 5.95
CA TRP A 189 -2.95 15.24 6.07
C TRP A 189 -2.60 16.40 6.99
N ARG A 190 -2.10 16.11 8.21
CA ARG A 190 -1.72 17.13 9.20
C ARG A 190 -0.56 18.00 8.70
N ARG A 191 0.47 17.41 8.11
CA ARG A 191 1.69 18.10 7.67
C ARG A 191 1.55 18.76 6.30
N ARG A 192 0.50 18.46 5.54
CA ARG A 192 0.29 18.92 4.15
C ARG A 192 1.52 18.69 3.27
N SER A 193 2.21 17.57 3.47
CA SER A 193 3.47 17.26 2.78
C SER A 193 3.64 15.75 2.68
N THR A 194 4.05 15.29 1.50
CA THR A 194 4.43 13.90 1.22
C THR A 194 5.94 13.72 1.05
N ARG A 195 6.74 14.68 1.53
CA ARG A 195 8.21 14.65 1.40
C ARG A 195 8.81 13.40 2.07
N GLY A 196 9.66 12.70 1.33
CA GLY A 196 10.31 11.46 1.80
C GLY A 196 9.52 10.19 1.46
N TRP A 197 8.32 10.32 0.88
CA TRP A 197 7.53 9.19 0.41
C TRP A 197 7.67 9.01 -1.11
N SER A 198 7.89 7.78 -1.57
CA SER A 198 8.04 7.48 -3.00
C SER A 198 6.67 7.34 -3.66
N ILE A 199 6.26 8.34 -4.44
CA ILE A 199 5.01 8.29 -5.22
C ILE A 199 5.03 7.20 -6.29
N LEU A 200 6.20 6.91 -6.88
CA LEU A 200 6.34 5.85 -7.88
C LEU A 200 6.03 4.48 -7.29
N ASN A 201 6.39 4.24 -6.04
CA ASN A 201 6.06 2.99 -5.38
C ASN A 201 4.54 2.83 -5.20
N ILE A 202 3.85 3.91 -4.82
CA ILE A 202 2.38 3.92 -4.69
C ILE A 202 1.72 3.69 -6.04
N LEU A 203 2.19 4.35 -7.10
CA LEU A 203 1.62 4.20 -8.44
C LEU A 203 1.76 2.76 -8.93
N LEU A 204 2.92 2.14 -8.73
CA LEU A 204 3.16 0.75 -9.12
C LEU A 204 2.31 -0.23 -8.30
N ASP A 205 2.14 0.01 -6.99
CA ASP A 205 1.29 -0.81 -6.11
C ASP A 205 -0.19 -0.71 -6.55
N PHE A 206 -0.69 0.51 -6.77
CA PHE A 206 -2.05 0.74 -7.24
C PHE A 206 -2.31 0.12 -8.61
N THR A 207 -1.43 0.34 -9.59
CA THR A 207 -1.58 -0.22 -10.93
C THR A 207 -1.50 -1.75 -10.89
N GLY A 208 -0.56 -2.32 -10.14
CA GLY A 208 -0.47 -3.77 -9.96
C GLY A 208 -1.72 -4.35 -9.31
N GLY A 209 -2.23 -3.73 -8.24
CA GLY A 209 -3.46 -4.12 -7.56
C GLY A 209 -4.70 -4.02 -8.45
N ALA A 210 -4.83 -2.93 -9.21
CA ALA A 210 -5.94 -2.73 -10.15
C ALA A 210 -5.93 -3.75 -11.29
N LEU A 211 -4.76 -4.02 -11.88
CA LEU A 211 -4.62 -5.04 -12.94
C LEU A 211 -4.88 -6.44 -12.40
N SER A 212 -4.39 -6.77 -11.20
CA SER A 212 -4.60 -8.06 -10.55
C SER A 212 -6.08 -8.30 -10.21
N LEU A 213 -6.75 -7.31 -9.61
CA LEU A 213 -8.18 -7.39 -9.33
C LEU A 213 -8.98 -7.46 -10.64
N GLY A 214 -8.61 -6.65 -11.64
CA GLY A 214 -9.23 -6.66 -12.96
C GLY A 214 -9.16 -8.03 -13.64
N GLN A 215 -7.99 -8.68 -13.62
CA GLN A 215 -7.82 -10.05 -14.12
C GLN A 215 -8.76 -11.02 -13.41
N GLN A 216 -8.84 -10.95 -12.08
CA GLN A 216 -9.69 -11.84 -11.29
C GLN A 216 -11.18 -11.61 -11.57
N LEU A 217 -11.63 -10.35 -11.63
CA LEU A 217 -13.01 -10.01 -11.98
C LEU A 217 -13.37 -10.47 -13.40
N LEU A 218 -12.47 -10.27 -14.37
CA LEU A 218 -12.68 -10.74 -15.74
C LEU A 218 -12.76 -12.27 -15.81
N THR A 219 -11.95 -12.97 -15.02
CA THR A 219 -11.98 -14.43 -14.92
C THR A 219 -13.31 -14.91 -14.33
N CYS A 220 -13.77 -14.30 -13.24
CA CYS A 220 -15.07 -14.61 -12.64
C CYS A 220 -16.22 -14.36 -13.61
N TRP A 221 -16.18 -13.24 -14.33
CA TRP A 221 -17.18 -12.93 -15.35
C TRP A 221 -17.16 -13.97 -16.50
N ALA A 222 -15.98 -14.31 -17.01
CA ALA A 222 -15.84 -15.26 -18.12
C ALA A 222 -16.19 -16.71 -17.76
N THR A 223 -16.01 -17.10 -16.49
CA THR A 223 -16.29 -18.46 -15.99
C THR A 223 -17.66 -18.60 -15.36
N GLY A 224 -18.33 -17.49 -15.02
CA GLY A 224 -19.58 -17.47 -14.26
C GLY A 224 -19.39 -17.80 -12.77
N ASP A 225 -18.17 -18.05 -12.30
CA ASP A 225 -17.86 -18.40 -10.91
C ASP A 225 -17.26 -17.21 -10.14
N TRP A 226 -17.99 -16.73 -9.14
CA TRP A 226 -17.58 -15.62 -8.27
C TRP A 226 -16.95 -16.07 -6.95
N ALA A 227 -16.94 -17.37 -6.67
CA ALA A 227 -16.35 -17.92 -5.47
C ALA A 227 -14.87 -17.52 -5.28
N PRO A 228 -14.02 -17.33 -6.31
CA PRO A 228 -12.64 -16.88 -6.12
C PRO A 228 -12.53 -15.51 -5.45
N VAL A 229 -13.50 -14.61 -5.67
CA VAL A 229 -13.51 -13.26 -5.07
C VAL A 229 -13.93 -13.30 -3.60
N THR A 230 -14.88 -14.17 -3.25
CA THR A 230 -15.47 -14.22 -1.90
C THR A 230 -14.77 -15.19 -0.96
N SER A 231 -14.11 -16.23 -1.49
CA SER A 231 -13.43 -17.29 -0.73
C SER A 231 -12.09 -16.86 -0.11
N ASN A 232 -11.45 -15.82 -0.65
CA ASN A 232 -10.24 -15.26 -0.08
C ASN A 232 -10.48 -13.82 0.44
N PRO A 233 -11.06 -13.67 1.63
CA PRO A 233 -11.41 -12.36 2.18
C PRO A 233 -10.19 -11.49 2.45
N VAL A 234 -9.03 -12.09 2.75
CA VAL A 234 -7.79 -11.32 2.96
C VAL A 234 -7.28 -10.75 1.66
N LYS A 235 -7.27 -11.51 0.56
CA LYS A 235 -6.86 -11.01 -0.76
C LYS A 235 -7.76 -9.86 -1.22
N LEU A 236 -9.07 -10.04 -1.14
CA LEU A 236 -10.03 -9.00 -1.49
C LEU A 236 -9.87 -7.77 -0.59
N GLY A 237 -9.85 -7.97 0.73
CA GLY A 237 -9.70 -6.89 1.71
C GLY A 237 -8.37 -6.14 1.56
N LEU A 238 -7.27 -6.87 1.32
CA LEU A 238 -5.95 -6.28 1.09
C LEU A 238 -5.92 -5.48 -0.21
N ALA A 239 -6.50 -5.99 -1.30
CA ALA A 239 -6.57 -5.28 -2.58
C ALA A 239 -7.37 -3.97 -2.44
N LEU A 240 -8.57 -4.03 -1.88
CA LEU A 240 -9.42 -2.84 -1.68
C LEU A 240 -8.79 -1.82 -0.74
N ALA A 241 -8.30 -2.26 0.42
CA ALA A 241 -7.67 -1.37 1.39
C ALA A 241 -6.40 -0.72 0.81
N SER A 242 -5.54 -1.49 0.15
CA SER A 242 -4.29 -0.96 -0.41
C SER A 242 -4.59 0.04 -1.52
N MET A 243 -5.45 -0.29 -2.49
CA MET A 243 -5.83 0.63 -3.55
C MET A 243 -6.49 1.91 -3.02
N ALA A 244 -7.31 1.83 -1.97
CA ALA A 244 -7.92 2.99 -1.34
C ALA A 244 -6.88 3.91 -0.68
N PHE A 245 -5.93 3.35 0.07
CA PHE A 245 -4.83 4.15 0.64
C PHE A 245 -3.91 4.72 -0.42
N ASP A 246 -3.63 3.97 -1.48
CA ASP A 246 -2.82 4.43 -2.59
C ASP A 246 -3.49 5.61 -3.31
N ALA A 247 -4.80 5.52 -3.58
CA ALA A 247 -5.60 6.64 -4.09
C ALA A 247 -5.51 7.87 -3.17
N LEU A 248 -5.64 7.68 -1.86
CA LEU A 248 -5.49 8.74 -0.88
C LEU A 248 -4.08 9.37 -0.94
N PHE A 249 -3.03 8.57 -1.01
CA PHE A 249 -1.66 9.07 -1.07
C PHE A 249 -1.33 9.75 -2.40
N MET A 250 -1.87 9.27 -3.52
CA MET A 250 -1.79 9.93 -4.82
C MET A 250 -2.46 11.31 -4.78
N LEU A 251 -3.66 11.41 -4.21
CA LEU A 251 -4.35 12.68 -4.03
C LEU A 251 -3.58 13.63 -3.11
N ALA A 252 -3.02 13.13 -2.00
CA ALA A 252 -2.18 13.91 -1.11
C ALA A 252 -0.91 14.42 -1.81
N ALA A 253 -0.28 13.59 -2.64
CA ALA A 253 0.91 13.96 -3.42
C ALA A 253 0.58 15.00 -4.50
N ALA A 254 -0.51 14.82 -5.25
CA ALA A 254 -0.97 15.77 -6.26
C ALA A 254 -1.25 17.15 -5.66
N LYS A 255 -1.97 17.22 -4.52
CA LYS A 255 -2.21 18.46 -3.79
C LYS A 255 -0.91 19.14 -3.35
N THR A 256 0.04 18.37 -2.83
CA THR A 256 1.34 18.90 -2.41
C THR A 256 2.13 19.45 -3.60
N LEU A 257 2.12 18.76 -4.74
CA LEU A 257 2.81 19.18 -5.96
C LEU A 257 2.20 20.47 -6.54
N ALA A 258 0.86 20.55 -6.61
CA ALA A 258 0.15 21.75 -7.08
C ALA A 258 0.51 22.97 -6.23
N ALA A 259 0.51 22.83 -4.90
CA ALA A 259 0.89 23.92 -4.00
C ALA A 259 2.33 24.41 -4.24
N VAL A 260 3.28 23.49 -4.45
CA VAL A 260 4.68 23.82 -4.75
C VAL A 260 4.81 24.51 -6.12
N ALA A 261 4.06 24.09 -7.13
CA ALA A 261 4.03 24.72 -8.44
C ALA A 261 3.53 26.17 -8.35
N SER A 262 2.42 26.40 -7.63
CA SER A 262 1.91 27.75 -7.36
C SER A 262 2.93 28.64 -6.65
N LEU A 263 3.68 28.07 -5.69
CA LEU A 263 4.74 28.80 -4.98
C LEU A 263 5.88 29.21 -5.91
N ARG A 264 6.28 28.34 -6.85
CA ARG A 264 7.34 28.64 -7.83
C ARG A 264 6.91 29.75 -8.79
N VAL A 265 5.67 29.70 -9.28
CA VAL A 265 5.10 30.75 -10.13
C VAL A 265 5.05 32.08 -9.38
N PHE A 266 4.58 32.06 -8.13
CA PHE A 266 4.59 33.23 -7.26
C PHE A 266 6.00 33.84 -7.12
N PHE A 267 7.01 33.02 -6.80
CA PHE A 267 8.38 33.52 -6.69
C PHE A 267 8.98 34.02 -8.00
N ALA A 268 8.67 33.37 -9.11
CA ALA A 268 9.09 33.83 -10.43
C ALA A 268 8.51 35.22 -10.74
N SER A 269 7.22 35.44 -10.45
CA SER A 269 6.57 36.75 -10.57
C SER A 269 7.26 37.80 -9.69
N THR A 270 7.50 37.50 -8.41
CA THR A 270 8.17 38.44 -7.49
C THR A 270 9.63 38.75 -7.83
N ARG A 271 10.29 37.90 -8.64
CA ARG A 271 11.66 38.14 -9.10
C ARG A 271 11.67 38.97 -10.40
N ALA A 272 10.60 38.93 -11.18
CA ALA A 272 10.44 39.68 -12.42
C ALA A 272 10.03 41.15 -12.17
N ASP A 273 9.28 41.41 -11.09
CA ASP A 273 8.88 42.78 -10.74
C ASP A 273 10.01 43.52 -10.00
N ASP A 274 10.61 44.50 -10.67
CA ASP A 274 11.66 45.41 -10.17
C ASP A 274 11.15 46.44 -9.13
N ALA A 275 10.04 46.14 -8.45
CA ALA A 275 9.29 47.10 -7.66
C ALA A 275 9.69 47.10 -6.17
N THR A 276 10.10 48.29 -5.72
CA THR A 276 10.46 48.76 -4.39
C THR A 276 9.38 48.62 -3.29
N ASP A 277 8.21 48.05 -3.58
CA ASP A 277 7.09 47.98 -2.63
C ASP A 277 6.94 46.61 -1.94
N THR A 278 7.53 46.52 -0.76
CA THR A 278 7.47 45.38 0.17
C THR A 278 6.06 45.09 0.68
N ARG A 279 5.21 46.11 0.76
CA ARG A 279 3.86 46.00 1.33
C ARG A 279 2.94 45.25 0.38
N ALA A 280 3.05 45.52 -0.92
CA ALA A 280 2.40 44.76 -1.97
C ALA A 280 2.84 43.29 -1.96
N ARG A 281 4.14 43.02 -1.82
CA ARG A 281 4.68 41.64 -1.73
C ARG A 281 4.16 40.89 -0.51
N MET A 282 4.12 41.54 0.66
CA MET A 282 3.63 40.91 1.89
C MET A 282 2.12 40.62 1.81
N SER A 283 1.34 41.50 1.18
CA SER A 283 -0.08 41.27 0.90
C SER A 283 -0.29 40.06 -0.02
N GLN A 284 0.50 39.91 -1.09
CA GLN A 284 0.40 38.73 -1.97
C GLN A 284 0.82 37.43 -1.26
N VAL A 285 1.88 37.46 -0.45
CA VAL A 285 2.29 36.32 0.39
C VAL A 285 1.18 35.96 1.39
N GLN A 286 0.58 36.96 2.02
CA GLN A 286 -0.49 36.79 2.99
C GLN A 286 -1.76 36.24 2.32
N HIS A 287 -2.12 36.76 1.14
CA HIS A 287 -3.21 36.24 0.32
C HIS A 287 -2.93 34.80 -0.12
N TYR A 288 -1.71 34.49 -0.54
CA TYR A 288 -1.32 33.12 -0.86
C TYR A 288 -1.43 32.19 0.36
N ILE A 289 -0.91 32.58 1.53
CA ILE A 289 -0.95 31.75 2.73
C ILE A 289 -2.39 31.52 3.22
N LEU A 290 -3.22 32.56 3.21
CA LEU A 290 -4.60 32.51 3.69
C LEU A 290 -5.53 31.76 2.73
N TYR A 291 -5.39 31.97 1.41
CA TYR A 291 -6.33 31.43 0.42
C TYR A 291 -5.89 30.14 -0.26
N SER A 292 -4.58 29.83 -0.32
CA SER A 292 -4.10 28.61 -1.01
C SER A 292 -4.00 27.36 -0.11
N ASN A 293 -4.33 27.46 1.18
CA ASN A 293 -4.08 26.39 2.17
C ASN A 293 -2.64 25.84 2.08
N ALA A 294 -1.66 26.73 1.88
CA ALA A 294 -0.27 26.37 1.64
C ALA A 294 0.32 25.51 2.78
N PRO A 295 1.17 24.52 2.48
CA PRO A 295 1.91 23.79 3.51
C PRO A 295 2.72 24.75 4.39
N PRO A 296 2.90 24.47 5.70
CA PRO A 296 3.62 25.36 6.63
C PRO A 296 5.03 25.74 6.13
N ILE A 297 5.74 24.81 5.49
CA ILE A 297 7.07 25.05 4.91
C ILE A 297 7.00 26.00 3.70
N ALA A 298 5.96 25.89 2.88
CA ALA A 298 5.75 26.76 1.72
C ALA A 298 5.43 28.19 2.21
N ALA A 299 4.62 28.33 3.25
CA ALA A 299 4.37 29.61 3.92
C ALA A 299 5.65 30.22 4.51
N ARG A 300 6.44 29.45 5.26
CA ARG A 300 7.73 29.91 5.82
C ARG A 300 8.70 30.38 4.73
N ARG A 301 8.78 29.65 3.61
CA ARG A 301 9.61 30.05 2.46
C ARG A 301 9.08 31.30 1.76
N ALA A 302 7.76 31.40 1.56
CA ALA A 302 7.10 32.58 0.99
C ALA A 302 7.45 33.85 1.78
N VAL A 303 7.36 33.76 3.11
CA VAL A 303 7.74 34.85 4.01
C VAL A 303 9.25 35.16 3.93
N ALA A 304 10.11 34.14 3.96
CA ALA A 304 11.57 34.32 3.99
C ALA A 304 12.17 34.88 2.69
N ALA A 305 11.46 34.77 1.56
CA ALA A 305 11.93 35.27 0.27
C ALA A 305 11.45 36.70 -0.04
N VAL A 306 10.72 37.34 0.89
CA VAL A 306 10.53 38.79 0.87
C VAL A 306 11.86 39.44 1.28
N PRO A 307 12.48 40.29 0.45
CA PRO A 307 13.80 40.86 0.74
C PRO A 307 13.78 41.67 2.05
N ALA A 308 14.69 41.34 2.96
CA ALA A 308 14.86 42.01 4.26
C ALA A 308 15.18 43.51 4.15
N ALA A 309 15.63 43.97 2.98
CA ALA A 309 16.04 45.35 2.75
C ALA A 309 14.88 46.36 2.65
N ALA A 310 13.64 45.89 2.48
CA ALA A 310 12.53 46.78 2.09
C ALA A 310 11.42 46.88 3.16
N ALA A 311 11.48 46.09 4.22
CA ALA A 311 10.72 46.33 5.45
C ALA A 311 11.75 46.62 6.54
N GLY A 312 11.79 47.85 7.07
CA GLY A 312 12.58 48.15 8.26
C GLY A 312 12.39 47.03 9.29
N ALA A 313 13.47 46.53 9.87
CA ALA A 313 13.54 45.24 10.57
C ALA A 313 12.43 44.97 11.61
N SER A 314 11.76 46.01 12.11
CA SER A 314 10.60 45.95 13.01
C SER A 314 9.26 45.65 12.32
N ALA A 315 9.01 46.15 11.10
CA ALA A 315 7.74 46.00 10.38
C ALA A 315 7.59 44.62 9.73
N GLY A 316 8.68 44.07 9.20
CA GLY A 316 8.71 42.71 8.63
C GLY A 316 8.48 41.63 9.69
N ALA A 317 9.04 41.82 10.90
CA ALA A 317 8.83 40.93 12.03
C ALA A 317 7.39 41.00 12.58
N ALA A 318 6.81 42.20 12.68
CA ALA A 318 5.44 42.41 13.17
C ALA A 318 4.37 41.80 12.25
N LEU A 319 4.59 41.78 10.93
CA LEU A 319 3.67 41.15 9.96
C LEU A 319 3.89 39.64 9.82
N ALA A 320 5.12 39.15 9.98
CA ALA A 320 5.44 37.72 9.87
C ALA A 320 5.05 36.93 11.12
N GLN A 321 5.10 37.52 12.32
CA GLN A 321 4.79 36.85 13.59
C GLN A 321 3.37 36.28 13.67
N PRO A 322 2.28 37.00 13.35
CA PRO A 322 0.94 36.42 13.39
C PRO A 322 0.71 35.33 12.32
N LEU A 323 1.39 35.40 11.18
CA LEU A 323 1.32 34.35 10.14
C LEU A 323 2.09 33.09 10.51
N LEU A 324 3.28 33.24 11.10
CA LEU A 324 4.07 32.14 11.66
C LEU A 324 3.38 31.54 12.89
N ALA A 325 2.77 32.36 13.74
CA ALA A 325 1.99 31.92 14.89
C ALA A 325 0.68 31.22 14.45
N GLY A 326 -0.01 31.68 13.40
CA GLY A 326 -1.16 30.97 12.84
C GLY A 326 -0.78 29.65 12.16
N ALA A 327 0.39 29.58 11.54
CA ALA A 327 0.94 28.33 11.00
C ALA A 327 1.38 27.36 12.11
N ALA A 328 2.00 27.86 13.19
CA ALA A 328 2.42 27.09 14.37
C ALA A 328 1.24 26.65 15.25
N ALA A 329 0.22 27.49 15.46
CA ALA A 329 -1.01 27.15 16.16
C ALA A 329 -1.82 26.08 15.41
N ARG A 330 -1.66 25.96 14.08
CA ARG A 330 -2.19 24.83 13.29
C ARG A 330 -1.34 23.56 13.44
N GLU A 331 -0.05 23.67 13.81
CA GLU A 331 0.79 22.52 14.20
C GLU A 331 0.41 22.03 15.61
N ASP A 332 0.15 22.93 16.57
CA ASP A 332 -0.10 22.60 17.98
C ASP A 332 -1.59 22.39 18.35
N GLY A 333 -2.52 23.03 17.64
CA GLY A 333 -3.98 22.94 17.90
C GLY A 333 -4.60 21.56 17.62
N GLY A 334 -3.84 20.60 17.09
CA GLY A 334 -4.23 19.19 16.97
C GLY A 334 -3.71 18.28 18.09
N GLY A 335 -2.90 18.82 19.01
CA GLY A 335 -2.26 18.09 20.10
C GLY A 335 -2.87 18.32 21.49
N GLN A 336 -3.74 19.31 21.65
CA GLN A 336 -4.22 19.74 22.98
C GLN A 336 -5.75 19.74 23.04
N ARG A 337 -6.35 18.54 22.97
CA ARG A 337 -7.78 18.34 23.28
C ARG A 337 -8.10 17.01 23.97
N ARG A 338 -7.15 16.46 24.71
CA ARG A 338 -7.36 15.39 25.71
C ARG A 338 -6.28 15.55 26.78
N ASP A 339 -6.55 16.35 27.79
CA ASP A 339 -5.95 16.30 29.15
C ASP A 339 -6.58 17.41 30.03
N ALA A 340 -7.90 17.58 29.92
CA ALA A 340 -8.69 18.44 30.79
C ALA A 340 -10.11 17.89 30.91
N GLN A 341 -10.23 16.69 31.47
CA GLN A 341 -11.45 16.19 32.10
C GLN A 341 -11.02 15.17 33.16
N GLY A 342 -10.61 15.73 34.30
CA GLY A 342 -10.19 15.03 35.51
C GLY A 342 -10.30 16.02 36.66
N GLN A 343 -11.55 16.23 37.08
CA GLN A 343 -12.10 16.96 38.25
C GLN A 343 -13.55 17.26 37.78
N VAL A 344 -14.56 16.47 38.16
CA VAL A 344 -15.08 16.14 39.50
C VAL A 344 -15.68 14.75 39.47
#